data_AF-A0AAU8NKM6-F1
#
_entry.id   AF-A0AAU8NKM6-F1
#
_cell.length_a   1.000
_cell.length_b   1.000
_cell.length_c   1.000
_cell.angle_alpha   90.00
_cell.angle_beta   90.00
_cell.angle_gamma   90.00
#
_symmetry.space_group_name_H-M   'P 1'
#
loop_
_entity.id
_entity.type
_entity.pdbx_description
1 polymer ?
#
loop_
_entity_poly.entity_id
_entity_poly.type
_entity_poly.pdbx_seq_one_letter_code
_entity_poly.pdbx_strand_id
1 'polypeptide(L)'
;MNSYTNNSSTSSQGFSASHNNLRKVLIVALIVVVLAIVSAFVWPGWALNHQQNAQSAKTHVPSVKTPSIKAKDLPSTSTALLKAMPDTVLDFARVDASASAKWSSASPLEEYTVKYSTGESGSDVSLVVAQWSSRDLANKQYELLLDGLSGVDVASGKIQVSGKTTGSYVLKTESGNKAKASAIWQNDTAVFELTGSKQSVERFYKQFPM
;
A
#
# COMPACT_ATOMS: atom_id res chain seq x y z
N MET A 1 75.43 -49.18 -7.18
CA MET A 1 74.46 -50.18 -7.66
C MET A 1 73.08 -49.51 -7.77
N ASN A 2 72.63 -49.39 -9.01
CA ASN A 2 71.27 -49.42 -9.57
C ASN A 2 70.10 -48.67 -8.89
N SER A 3 69.69 -47.62 -9.62
CA SER A 3 68.37 -47.02 -9.86
C SER A 3 67.13 -47.89 -9.65
N TYR A 4 65.98 -47.30 -9.29
CA TYR A 4 64.71 -47.34 -10.05
C TYR A 4 63.71 -46.25 -9.58
N THR A 5 62.87 -45.85 -10.52
CA THR A 5 61.92 -44.73 -10.62
C THR A 5 60.46 -45.08 -10.26
N ASN A 6 59.62 -44.03 -10.06
CA ASN A 6 58.15 -43.96 -10.22
C ASN A 6 57.29 -44.75 -9.19
N ASN A 7 56.07 -44.37 -8.80
CA ASN A 7 55.01 -43.60 -9.47
C ASN A 7 54.02 -43.01 -8.43
N SER A 8 53.43 -41.87 -8.75
CA SER A 8 52.27 -41.24 -8.11
C SER A 8 50.98 -42.05 -8.33
N SER A 9 50.11 -42.16 -7.32
CA SER A 9 48.66 -42.39 -7.49
C SER A 9 47.86 -42.00 -6.24
N THR A 10 47.01 -41.03 -6.47
CA THR A 10 45.85 -40.53 -5.73
C THR A 10 45.11 -41.56 -4.88
N SER A 11 44.96 -41.32 -3.57
CA SER A 11 43.95 -41.98 -2.74
C SER A 11 42.83 -41.00 -2.43
N SER A 12 41.79 -41.04 -3.27
CA SER A 12 40.48 -40.53 -2.89
C SER A 12 39.96 -41.40 -1.74
N GLN A 13 39.95 -40.86 -0.51
CA GLN A 13 39.22 -41.46 0.59
C GLN A 13 37.72 -41.36 0.30
N GLY A 14 37.19 -42.40 -0.35
CA GLY A 14 35.76 -42.67 -0.34
C GLY A 14 35.35 -42.98 1.10
N PHE A 15 34.56 -42.10 1.71
CA PHE A 15 33.84 -42.43 2.91
C PHE A 15 32.82 -43.52 2.56
N SER A 16 33.18 -44.78 2.81
CA SER A 16 32.22 -45.88 2.86
C SER A 16 31.41 -45.73 4.15
N ALA A 17 30.48 -44.77 4.14
CA ALA A 17 29.44 -44.70 5.15
C ALA A 17 28.54 -45.90 4.93
N SER A 18 28.66 -46.89 5.83
CA SER A 18 27.79 -48.05 5.94
C SER A 18 26.34 -47.68 5.54
N HIS A 19 25.86 -48.27 4.44
CA HIS A 19 24.52 -48.02 3.89
C HIS A 19 23.40 -48.21 4.93
N ASN A 20 23.68 -48.93 6.02
CA ASN A 20 22.74 -49.16 7.11
C ASN A 20 22.55 -47.91 7.99
N ASN A 21 23.55 -47.03 8.10
CA ASN A 21 23.44 -45.81 8.90
C ASN A 21 22.77 -44.69 8.11
N LEU A 22 23.09 -44.55 6.81
CA LEU A 22 22.44 -43.58 5.93
C LEU A 22 20.96 -43.89 5.72
N ARG A 23 20.58 -45.16 5.55
CA ARG A 23 19.17 -45.57 5.45
C ARG A 23 18.40 -45.34 6.74
N LYS A 24 19.01 -45.58 7.91
CA LYS A 24 18.40 -45.28 9.21
C LYS A 24 18.17 -43.78 9.40
N VAL A 25 19.16 -42.95 9.07
CA VAL A 25 19.05 -41.48 9.18
C VAL A 25 17.97 -40.94 8.22
N LEU A 26 17.90 -41.45 6.99
CA LEU A 26 16.84 -41.08 6.03
C LEU A 26 15.44 -41.46 6.50
N ILE A 27 15.26 -42.65 7.09
CA ILE A 27 13.96 -43.08 7.64
C ILE A 27 13.55 -42.21 8.82
N VAL A 28 14.48 -41.87 9.71
CA VAL A 28 14.21 -40.97 10.85
C VAL A 28 13.88 -39.56 10.36
N ALA A 29 14.60 -39.02 9.39
CA ALA A 29 14.32 -37.70 8.82
C ALA A 29 12.94 -37.64 8.14
N LEU A 30 12.55 -38.68 7.40
CA LEU A 30 11.23 -38.76 6.77
C LEU A 30 10.11 -38.81 7.83
N ILE A 31 10.29 -39.57 8.91
CA ILE A 31 9.32 -39.66 10.02
C ILE A 31 9.17 -38.30 10.71
N VAL A 32 10.28 -37.57 10.93
CA VAL A 32 10.25 -36.23 11.54
C VAL A 32 9.51 -35.22 10.65
N VAL A 33 9.73 -35.26 9.34
CA VAL A 33 9.02 -34.37 8.39
C VAL A 33 7.53 -34.69 8.33
N VAL A 34 7.16 -35.97 8.33
CA VAL A 34 5.74 -36.38 8.36
C VAL A 34 5.08 -36.00 9.69
N LEU A 35 5.77 -36.16 10.83
CA LEU A 35 5.27 -35.70 12.14
C LEU A 35 5.12 -34.16 12.21
N ALA A 36 6.02 -33.40 11.58
CA ALA A 36 5.92 -31.94 11.49
C ALA A 36 4.71 -31.50 10.65
N ILE A 37 4.40 -32.20 9.56
CA ILE A 37 3.25 -31.88 8.70
C ILE A 37 1.92 -32.28 9.39
N VAL A 38 1.89 -33.40 10.11
CA VAL A 38 0.69 -33.82 10.85
C VAL A 38 0.46 -32.95 12.08
N SER A 39 1.50 -32.45 12.77
CA SER A 39 1.34 -31.53 13.91
C SER A 39 0.88 -30.12 13.51
N ALA A 40 1.11 -29.69 12.26
CA ALA A 40 0.52 -28.45 11.72
C ALA A 40 -1.01 -28.56 11.47
N PHE A 41 -1.55 -29.79 11.38
CA PHE A 41 -2.97 -30.05 11.12
C PHE A 41 -3.73 -30.67 12.32
N VAL A 42 -3.04 -30.95 13.43
CA VAL A 42 -3.66 -31.44 14.67
C VAL A 42 -3.25 -30.56 15.84
N TRP A 43 -3.37 -29.23 15.70
CA TRP A 43 -3.33 -28.32 16.84
C TRP A 43 -4.76 -27.95 17.30
N PRO A 44 -5.15 -28.36 18.52
CA PRO A 44 -6.47 -28.12 19.11
C PRO A 44 -6.45 -26.88 20.02
N GLY A 45 -7.39 -25.95 19.82
CA GLY A 45 -8.04 -25.21 20.91
C GLY A 45 -7.21 -24.44 21.95
N TRP A 46 -6.14 -23.72 21.59
CA TRP A 46 -5.48 -22.73 22.47
C TRP A 46 -5.66 -21.28 21.99
N ALA A 47 -6.88 -20.91 21.63
CA ALA A 47 -7.25 -19.51 21.48
C ALA A 47 -8.55 -19.14 22.21
N LEU A 48 -9.07 -20.02 23.07
CA LEU A 48 -10.30 -19.78 23.82
C LEU A 48 -10.07 -19.97 25.32
N ASN A 49 -9.55 -18.92 25.97
CA ASN A 49 -10.12 -18.31 27.18
C ASN A 49 -9.37 -16.97 27.35
N HIS A 50 -10.03 -15.82 27.33
CA HIS A 50 -10.99 -15.42 28.33
C HIS A 50 -12.35 -15.04 27.74
N GLN A 51 -13.40 -15.59 28.35
CA GLN A 51 -14.66 -14.90 28.52
C GLN A 51 -14.42 -13.50 29.14
N GLN A 52 -14.15 -12.51 28.30
CA GLN A 52 -14.56 -11.14 28.57
C GLN A 52 -15.80 -10.90 27.72
N ASN A 53 -16.96 -11.01 28.37
CA ASN A 53 -18.26 -10.55 27.90
C ASN A 53 -18.40 -10.52 26.38
N ALA A 54 -18.82 -11.63 25.78
CA ALA A 54 -19.63 -11.56 24.57
C ALA A 54 -21.00 -10.95 24.92
N GLN A 55 -20.97 -9.71 25.43
CA GLN A 55 -22.00 -8.76 25.08
C GLN A 55 -21.99 -8.77 23.56
N SER A 56 -23.12 -9.09 22.97
CA SER A 56 -23.33 -8.99 21.54
C SER A 56 -22.97 -7.58 21.12
N ALA A 57 -21.70 -7.34 20.82
CA ALA A 57 -21.28 -6.28 19.94
C ALA A 57 -21.92 -6.70 18.63
N LYS A 58 -23.16 -6.22 18.42
CA LYS A 58 -23.60 -5.91 17.08
C LYS A 58 -22.37 -5.29 16.45
N THR A 59 -21.79 -5.95 15.46
CA THR A 59 -20.87 -5.30 14.56
C THR A 59 -21.66 -4.10 14.08
N HIS A 60 -21.45 -2.95 14.71
CA HIS A 60 -21.76 -1.68 14.14
C HIS A 60 -20.87 -1.70 12.91
N VAL A 61 -21.44 -2.15 11.78
CA VAL A 61 -21.03 -1.66 10.48
C VAL A 61 -21.06 -0.15 10.73
N PRO A 62 -19.91 0.54 10.81
CA PRO A 62 -19.95 1.98 10.96
C PRO A 62 -20.80 2.43 9.79
N SER A 63 -21.99 2.95 10.06
CA SER A 63 -22.77 3.62 9.04
C SER A 63 -21.79 4.56 8.36
N VAL A 64 -21.67 4.49 7.03
CA VAL A 64 -20.87 5.45 6.26
C VAL A 64 -21.22 6.81 6.83
N LYS A 65 -20.28 7.43 7.56
CA LYS A 65 -20.57 8.68 8.26
C LYS A 65 -20.88 9.67 7.16
N THR A 66 -22.14 10.05 7.02
CA THR A 66 -22.54 11.11 6.11
C THR A 66 -21.90 12.40 6.62
N PRO A 67 -21.32 13.25 5.74
CA PRO A 67 -20.69 14.49 6.17
C PRO A 67 -21.72 15.35 6.91
N SER A 68 -21.29 15.95 8.02
CA SER A 68 -22.10 16.89 8.82
C SER A 68 -22.30 18.24 8.14
N ILE A 69 -21.54 18.52 7.08
CA ILE A 69 -21.60 19.76 6.30
C ILE A 69 -21.99 19.45 4.85
N LYS A 70 -22.62 20.42 4.16
CA LYS A 70 -22.94 20.30 2.74
C LYS A 70 -21.71 20.56 1.89
N ALA A 71 -21.59 19.82 0.78
CA ALA A 71 -20.61 20.12 -0.25
C ALA A 71 -20.93 21.46 -0.94
N LYS A 72 -19.87 22.17 -1.33
CA LYS A 72 -19.94 23.35 -2.17
C LYS A 72 -20.05 22.91 -3.62
N ASP A 73 -21.03 23.47 -4.31
CA ASP A 73 -21.24 23.22 -5.74
C ASP A 73 -20.07 23.74 -6.56
N LEU A 74 -19.72 23.00 -7.60
CA LEU A 74 -18.78 23.45 -8.61
C LEU A 74 -19.46 24.42 -9.59
N PRO A 75 -18.72 25.38 -10.18
CA PRO A 75 -19.23 26.15 -11.30
C PRO A 75 -19.71 25.23 -12.43
N SER A 76 -20.81 25.55 -13.09
CA SER A 76 -21.35 24.76 -14.22
C SER A 76 -20.35 24.62 -15.38
N THR A 77 -19.46 25.60 -15.51
CA THR A 77 -18.34 25.67 -16.47
C THR A 77 -17.13 24.81 -16.09
N SER A 78 -17.19 24.05 -14.99
CA SER A 78 -16.09 23.17 -14.57
C SER A 78 -15.76 22.11 -15.62
N THR A 79 -14.49 21.76 -15.71
CA THR A 79 -13.96 20.75 -16.62
C THR A 79 -14.39 19.35 -16.21
N ALA A 80 -14.13 18.37 -17.09
CA ALA A 80 -14.46 16.97 -16.82
C ALA A 80 -13.68 16.43 -15.61
N LEU A 81 -12.39 16.74 -15.48
CA LEU A 81 -11.58 16.32 -14.33
C LEU A 81 -12.15 16.87 -13.02
N LEU A 82 -12.47 18.17 -12.98
CA LEU A 82 -13.00 18.77 -11.76
C LEU A 82 -14.40 18.23 -11.42
N LYS A 83 -15.25 17.99 -12.43
CA LYS A 83 -16.57 17.35 -12.25
C LYS A 83 -16.48 15.90 -11.79
N ALA A 84 -15.39 15.20 -12.10
CA ALA A 84 -15.14 13.85 -11.61
C ALA A 84 -14.74 13.82 -10.13
N MET A 85 -14.38 14.97 -9.53
CA MET A 85 -14.08 15.05 -8.10
C MET A 85 -15.39 14.93 -7.30
N PRO A 86 -15.50 13.94 -6.40
CA PRO A 86 -16.75 13.68 -5.70
C PRO A 86 -17.17 14.85 -4.81
N ASP A 87 -18.48 15.03 -4.63
CA ASP A 87 -18.99 16.01 -3.66
C ASP A 87 -18.62 15.59 -2.22
N THR A 88 -18.57 14.28 -1.98
CA THR A 88 -18.32 13.70 -0.66
C THR A 88 -17.47 12.44 -0.75
N VAL A 89 -16.59 12.24 0.23
CA VAL A 89 -15.81 11.01 0.45
C VAL A 89 -15.93 10.66 1.93
N LEU A 90 -16.62 9.58 2.29
CA LEU A 90 -17.01 9.32 3.68
C LEU A 90 -17.69 10.55 4.31
N ASP A 91 -17.18 11.02 5.45
CA ASP A 91 -17.64 12.19 6.22
C ASP A 91 -17.02 13.50 5.75
N PHE A 92 -16.28 13.49 4.65
CA PHE A 92 -15.69 14.68 4.07
C PHE A 92 -16.58 15.23 2.97
N ALA A 93 -16.92 16.51 3.03
CA ALA A 93 -17.55 17.24 1.94
C ALA A 93 -16.55 18.15 1.24
N ARG A 94 -16.65 18.29 -0.09
CA ARG A 94 -15.88 19.27 -0.85
C ARG A 94 -16.30 20.66 -0.42
N VAL A 95 -15.41 21.44 0.18
CA VAL A 95 -15.69 22.80 0.67
C VAL A 95 -15.07 23.87 -0.22
N ASP A 96 -14.07 23.52 -1.02
CA ASP A 96 -13.47 24.43 -1.98
C ASP A 96 -12.83 23.70 -3.16
N ALA A 97 -12.76 24.39 -4.29
CA ALA A 97 -12.11 23.92 -5.50
C ALA A 97 -11.63 25.12 -6.32
N SER A 98 -10.33 25.20 -6.57
CA SER A 98 -9.71 26.29 -7.33
C SER A 98 -8.63 25.77 -8.26
N ALA A 99 -8.32 26.53 -9.31
CA ALA A 99 -7.13 26.28 -10.13
C ALA A 99 -5.87 26.30 -9.24
N SER A 100 -4.89 25.51 -9.62
CA SER A 100 -3.59 25.43 -8.96
C SER A 100 -2.46 25.55 -9.98
N ALA A 101 -1.27 25.87 -9.50
CA ALA A 101 -0.05 26.04 -10.30
C ALA A 101 1.16 25.35 -9.67
N LYS A 102 0.92 24.35 -8.81
CA LYS A 102 1.94 23.60 -8.06
C LYS A 102 2.82 22.79 -9.01
N TRP A 103 2.27 22.30 -10.12
CA TRP A 103 2.97 21.45 -11.09
C TRP A 103 3.08 22.08 -12.47
N SER A 104 2.99 23.40 -12.60
CA SER A 104 3.06 24.10 -13.89
C SER A 104 4.34 23.80 -14.68
N SER A 105 5.47 23.52 -14.01
CA SER A 105 6.72 23.11 -14.65
C SER A 105 6.64 21.75 -15.35
N ALA A 106 5.67 20.91 -14.98
CA ALA A 106 5.37 19.62 -15.60
C ALA A 106 4.31 19.73 -16.70
N SER A 107 3.82 20.95 -17.00
CA SER A 107 2.86 21.25 -18.06
C SER A 107 1.61 20.35 -18.08
N PRO A 108 0.86 20.25 -16.96
CA PRO A 108 -0.44 19.58 -16.98
C PRO A 108 -1.42 20.30 -17.91
N LEU A 109 -2.39 19.57 -18.45
CA LEU A 109 -3.51 20.15 -19.22
C LEU A 109 -4.41 21.00 -18.33
N GLU A 110 -4.60 20.55 -17.09
CA GLU A 110 -5.37 21.22 -16.06
C GLU A 110 -4.89 20.75 -14.67
N GLU A 111 -4.97 21.64 -13.68
CA GLU A 111 -4.55 21.38 -12.31
C GLU A 111 -5.47 22.13 -11.33
N TYR A 112 -5.90 21.43 -10.28
CA TYR A 112 -6.79 21.98 -9.26
C TYR A 112 -6.30 21.62 -7.85
N THR A 113 -6.56 22.52 -6.91
CA THR A 113 -6.58 22.20 -5.48
C THR A 113 -8.03 22.11 -5.03
N VAL A 114 -8.39 20.96 -4.45
CA VAL A 114 -9.72 20.66 -3.92
C VAL A 114 -9.59 20.42 -2.42
N LYS A 115 -10.35 21.18 -1.63
CA LYS A 115 -10.37 21.04 -0.17
C LYS A 115 -11.59 20.26 0.26
N TYR A 116 -11.38 19.32 1.16
CA TYR A 116 -12.42 18.51 1.76
C TYR A 116 -12.38 18.65 3.28
N SER A 117 -13.54 18.77 3.91
CA SER A 117 -13.66 18.99 5.35
C SER A 117 -14.77 18.13 5.94
N THR A 118 -14.62 17.77 7.21
CA THR A 118 -15.72 17.18 8.01
C THR A 118 -16.54 18.27 8.74
N GLY A 119 -16.10 19.53 8.68
CA GLY A 119 -16.61 20.63 9.51
C GLY A 119 -15.92 20.74 10.87
N GLU A 120 -15.04 19.79 11.21
CA GLU A 120 -14.24 19.80 12.43
C GLU A 120 -12.87 20.43 12.19
N SER A 121 -12.41 21.26 13.14
CA SER A 121 -11.10 21.90 13.03
C SER A 121 -9.96 20.87 13.02
N GLY A 122 -9.04 21.03 12.07
CA GLY A 122 -7.85 20.17 11.94
C GLY A 122 -8.07 18.86 11.19
N SER A 123 -9.30 18.55 10.78
CA SER A 123 -9.65 17.33 10.05
C SER A 123 -9.57 17.48 8.53
N ASP A 124 -9.44 18.71 8.01
CA ASP A 124 -9.41 19.00 6.58
C ASP A 124 -8.28 18.27 5.84
N VAL A 125 -8.56 17.92 4.59
CA VAL A 125 -7.58 17.42 3.63
C VAL A 125 -7.54 18.30 2.38
N SER A 126 -6.35 18.45 1.83
CA SER A 126 -6.11 19.20 0.58
C SER A 126 -5.64 18.24 -0.49
N LEU A 127 -6.42 18.10 -1.56
CA LEU A 127 -6.12 17.29 -2.72
C LEU A 127 -5.66 18.19 -3.86
N VAL A 128 -4.42 18.03 -4.32
CA VAL A 128 -3.99 18.54 -5.61
C VAL A 128 -4.21 17.43 -6.64
N VAL A 129 -4.90 17.76 -7.73
CA VAL A 129 -5.16 16.85 -8.84
C VAL A 129 -4.82 17.53 -10.16
N ALA A 130 -4.18 16.80 -11.07
CA ALA A 130 -3.91 17.26 -12.42
C ALA A 130 -4.01 16.13 -13.43
N GLN A 131 -4.22 16.51 -14.68
CA GLN A 131 -4.23 15.60 -15.82
C GLN A 131 -3.17 15.98 -16.85
N TRP A 132 -2.55 14.97 -17.45
CA TRP A 132 -1.60 15.12 -18.56
C TRP A 132 -2.15 14.56 -19.86
N SER A 133 -1.56 14.97 -20.97
CA SER A 133 -1.90 14.47 -22.31
C SER A 133 -1.52 13.01 -22.55
N SER A 134 -0.65 12.44 -21.71
CA SER A 134 -0.26 11.03 -21.79
C SER A 134 0.05 10.44 -20.42
N ARG A 135 -0.08 9.11 -20.33
CA ARG A 135 0.27 8.35 -19.14
C ARG A 135 1.74 8.49 -18.75
N ASP A 136 2.64 8.60 -19.73
CA ASP A 136 4.09 8.73 -19.49
C ASP A 136 4.43 10.05 -18.80
N LEU A 137 3.76 11.14 -19.19
CA LEU A 137 3.93 12.45 -18.55
C LEU A 137 3.36 12.45 -17.13
N ALA A 138 2.18 11.86 -16.93
CA ALA A 138 1.61 11.66 -15.60
C ALA A 138 2.53 10.81 -14.72
N ASN A 139 3.08 9.72 -15.25
CA ASN A 139 4.01 8.85 -14.52
C ASN A 139 5.30 9.60 -14.14
N LYS A 140 5.83 10.43 -15.04
CA LYS A 140 7.00 11.26 -14.72
C LYS A 140 6.73 12.20 -13.55
N GLN A 141 5.56 12.85 -13.51
CA GLN A 141 5.20 13.69 -12.36
C GLN A 141 5.02 12.86 -11.08
N TYR A 142 4.36 11.70 -11.18
CA TYR A 142 4.17 10.79 -10.06
C TYR A 142 5.51 10.38 -9.42
N GLU A 143 6.48 9.91 -10.22
CA GLU A 143 7.82 9.54 -9.72
C GLU A 143 8.57 10.73 -9.12
N LEU A 144 8.48 11.93 -9.74
CA LEU A 144 9.07 13.15 -9.18
C LEU A 144 8.49 13.49 -7.80
N LEU A 145 7.18 13.28 -7.59
CA LEU A 145 6.56 13.48 -6.29
C LEU A 145 7.03 12.41 -5.28
N LEU A 146 7.20 11.16 -5.70
CA LEU A 146 7.72 10.10 -4.83
C LEU A 146 9.15 10.37 -4.37
N ASP A 147 10.02 10.83 -5.28
CA ASP A 147 11.41 11.18 -4.99
C ASP A 147 11.49 12.35 -3.99
N GLY A 148 10.56 13.30 -4.09
CA GLY A 148 10.41 14.39 -3.13
C GLY A 148 9.73 14.00 -1.81
N LEU A 149 9.09 12.83 -1.74
CA LEU A 149 8.29 12.42 -0.58
C LEU A 149 9.17 11.91 0.56
N SER A 150 9.38 12.76 1.55
CA SER A 150 10.12 12.42 2.77
C SER A 150 9.21 11.89 3.88
N GLY A 151 9.81 11.19 4.85
CA GLY A 151 9.15 10.65 6.04
C GLY A 151 9.01 9.13 6.02
N VAL A 152 8.09 8.58 6.83
CA VAL A 152 7.98 7.14 7.09
C VAL A 152 6.87 6.53 6.25
N ASP A 153 7.17 5.41 5.58
CA ASP A 153 6.18 4.65 4.83
C ASP A 153 5.05 4.15 5.75
N VAL A 154 3.81 4.39 5.31
CA VAL A 154 2.60 3.91 5.98
C VAL A 154 1.96 2.79 5.16
N ALA A 155 1.80 3.01 3.85
CA ALA A 155 1.23 2.03 2.93
C ALA A 155 1.66 2.33 1.48
N SER A 156 1.73 1.30 0.64
CA SER A 156 1.91 1.45 -0.80
C SER A 156 1.30 0.26 -1.53
N GLY A 157 1.00 0.41 -2.82
CA GLY A 157 0.43 -0.68 -3.59
C GLY A 157 0.12 -0.32 -5.04
N LYS A 158 -0.44 -1.30 -5.74
CA LYS A 158 -0.92 -1.15 -7.12
C LYS A 158 -2.43 -0.93 -7.11
N ILE A 159 -2.89 -0.06 -7.99
CA ILE A 159 -4.31 0.17 -8.26
C ILE A 159 -4.67 -0.72 -9.46
N GLN A 160 -5.69 -1.55 -9.30
CA GLN A 160 -6.15 -2.49 -10.32
C GLN A 160 -7.62 -2.29 -10.66
N VAL A 161 -7.94 -2.29 -11.95
CA VAL A 161 -9.31 -2.32 -12.46
C VAL A 161 -9.47 -3.61 -13.26
N SER A 162 -10.42 -4.45 -12.85
CA SER A 162 -10.65 -5.77 -13.49
C SER A 162 -9.39 -6.63 -13.60
N GLY A 163 -8.53 -6.62 -12.57
CA GLY A 163 -7.28 -7.37 -12.53
C GLY A 163 -6.11 -6.76 -13.32
N LYS A 164 -6.31 -5.63 -14.03
CA LYS A 164 -5.25 -4.91 -14.74
C LYS A 164 -4.74 -3.75 -13.91
N THR A 165 -3.43 -3.65 -13.73
CA THR A 165 -2.80 -2.50 -13.06
C THR A 165 -2.98 -1.20 -13.85
N THR A 166 -3.78 -0.29 -13.31
CA THR A 166 -4.07 1.04 -13.87
C THR A 166 -3.28 2.15 -13.18
N GLY A 167 -2.73 1.89 -11.99
CA GLY A 167 -2.03 2.90 -11.21
C GLY A 167 -1.19 2.34 -10.05
N SER A 168 -0.63 3.24 -9.27
CA SER A 168 0.07 2.95 -8.01
C SER A 168 -0.26 4.01 -6.97
N TYR A 169 -0.06 3.68 -5.70
CA TYR A 169 -0.17 4.63 -4.61
C TYR A 169 0.94 4.46 -3.57
N VAL A 170 1.25 5.56 -2.90
CA VAL A 170 2.15 5.62 -1.74
C VAL A 170 1.55 6.57 -0.72
N LEU A 171 1.56 6.17 0.54
CA LEU A 171 1.19 6.97 1.70
C LEU A 171 2.37 7.01 2.66
N LYS A 172 2.83 8.22 2.99
CA LYS A 172 3.89 8.45 3.99
C LYS A 172 3.44 9.46 5.03
N THR A 173 3.96 9.34 6.26
CA THR A 173 3.90 10.46 7.22
C THR A 173 4.87 11.55 6.81
N GLU A 174 4.63 12.79 7.20
CA GLU A 174 5.56 13.89 6.95
C GLU A 174 6.83 13.77 7.82
N SER A 175 7.99 14.14 7.27
CA SER A 175 9.24 14.20 8.04
C SER A 175 9.12 15.24 9.17
N GLY A 176 9.53 14.86 10.39
CA GLY A 176 9.42 15.73 11.55
C GLY A 176 8.01 15.90 12.13
N ASN A 177 6.96 15.44 11.45
CA ASN A 177 5.58 15.50 11.94
C ASN A 177 4.77 14.24 11.63
N LYS A 178 4.83 13.25 12.53
CA LYS A 178 4.11 11.97 12.40
C LYS A 178 2.58 12.10 12.46
N ALA A 179 2.04 13.25 12.85
CA ALA A 179 0.60 13.52 12.87
C ALA A 179 0.07 13.99 11.51
N LYS A 180 0.95 14.32 10.56
CA LYS A 180 0.63 14.69 9.18
C LYS A 180 1.06 13.57 8.23
N ALA A 181 0.35 13.46 7.11
CA ALA A 181 0.66 12.49 6.08
C ALA A 181 0.33 13.03 4.69
N SER A 182 0.92 12.37 3.70
CA SER A 182 0.71 12.62 2.28
C SER A 182 0.46 11.32 1.55
N ALA A 183 -0.62 11.24 0.77
CA ALA A 183 -0.88 10.16 -0.17
C ALA A 183 -0.66 10.66 -1.59
N ILE A 184 0.12 9.93 -2.39
CA ILE A 184 0.28 10.17 -3.82
C ILE A 184 -0.27 8.96 -4.55
N TRP A 185 -1.10 9.18 -5.57
CA TRP A 185 -1.51 8.13 -6.48
C TRP A 185 -1.65 8.63 -7.91
N GLN A 186 -1.61 7.68 -8.84
CA GLN A 186 -1.84 7.93 -10.26
C GLN A 186 -2.97 7.02 -10.75
N ASN A 187 -3.86 7.55 -11.58
CA ASN A 187 -4.78 6.75 -12.38
C ASN A 187 -4.67 7.18 -13.85
N ASP A 188 -4.05 6.33 -14.66
CA ASP A 188 -3.78 6.59 -16.08
C ASP A 188 -3.11 7.96 -16.32
N THR A 189 -3.85 8.95 -16.80
CA THR A 189 -3.36 10.31 -17.11
C THR A 189 -3.49 11.31 -15.96
N ALA A 190 -4.11 10.92 -14.84
CA ALA A 190 -4.31 11.79 -13.68
C ALA A 190 -3.36 11.44 -12.53
N VAL A 191 -2.81 12.47 -11.88
CA VAL A 191 -1.99 12.35 -10.66
C VAL A 191 -2.64 13.14 -9.54
N PHE A 192 -2.55 12.59 -8.35
CA PHE A 192 -3.20 13.08 -7.15
C PHE A 192 -2.19 13.15 -6.01
N GLU A 193 -2.21 14.24 -5.25
CA GLU A 193 -1.48 14.42 -4.01
C GLU A 193 -2.43 14.91 -2.93
N LEU A 194 -2.66 14.09 -1.92
CA LEU A 194 -3.51 14.41 -0.78
C LEU A 194 -2.66 14.66 0.45
N THR A 195 -2.90 15.76 1.13
CA THR A 195 -2.20 16.13 2.37
C THR A 195 -3.19 16.45 3.48
N GLY A 196 -2.82 16.18 4.73
CA GLY A 196 -3.68 16.43 5.88
C GLY A 196 -3.18 15.76 7.15
N SER A 197 -4.07 15.61 8.14
CA SER A 197 -3.77 14.76 9.30
C SER A 197 -3.59 13.31 8.84
N LYS A 198 -2.70 12.53 9.49
CA LYS A 198 -2.49 11.12 9.16
C LYS A 198 -3.80 10.34 9.13
N GLN A 199 -4.63 10.54 10.15
CA GLN A 199 -5.93 9.89 10.26
C GLN A 199 -6.88 10.29 9.10
N SER A 200 -6.94 11.58 8.77
CA SER A 200 -7.81 12.06 7.69
C SER A 200 -7.37 11.53 6.33
N VAL A 201 -6.06 11.57 6.04
CA VAL A 201 -5.48 11.09 4.77
C VAL A 201 -5.71 9.59 4.60
N GLU A 202 -5.46 8.78 5.65
CA GLU A 202 -5.70 7.33 5.61
C GLU A 202 -7.16 6.97 5.34
N ARG A 203 -8.10 7.70 5.96
CA ARG A 203 -9.54 7.45 5.79
C ARG A 203 -10.02 7.90 4.41
N PHE A 204 -9.63 9.10 3.99
CA PHE A 204 -10.04 9.70 2.74
C PHE A 204 -9.52 8.90 1.55
N TYR A 205 -8.21 8.62 1.50
CA TYR A 205 -7.58 7.93 0.38
C TYR A 205 -8.21 6.55 0.12
N LYS A 206 -8.48 5.77 1.18
CA LYS A 206 -9.06 4.42 1.06
C LYS A 206 -10.46 4.40 0.44
N GLN A 207 -11.21 5.51 0.55
CA GLN A 207 -12.57 5.60 0.05
C GLN A 207 -12.69 6.54 -1.15
N PHE A 208 -11.59 7.13 -1.60
CA PHE A 208 -11.61 7.98 -2.78
C PHE A 208 -11.95 7.12 -4.01
N PRO A 209 -12.95 7.51 -4.82
CA PRO A 209 -13.29 6.77 -6.03
C PRO A 209 -12.09 6.79 -6.98
N MET A 210 -11.64 5.60 -7.37
CA MET A 210 -10.52 5.39 -8.30
C MET A 210 -11.02 4.97 -9.68
#